data_AF-A0A3B8XUC8-F1
#
_entry.id   AF-A0A3B8XUC8-F1
#
_cell.length_a   1.000
_cell.length_b   1.000
_cell.length_c   1.000
_cell.angle_alpha   90.00
_cell.angle_beta   90.00
_cell.angle_gamma   90.00
#
_symmetry.space_group_name_H-M   'P 1'
#
loop_
_entity.id
_entity.type
_entity.pdbx_description
1 polymer ?
#
loop_
_entity_poly.entity_id
_entity_poly.type
_entity_poly.pdbx_seq_one_letter_code
_entity_poly.pdbx_strand_id
1 'polypeptide(L)'
;MTRFLTALVRLILPVIALCAVFLLSFHLRDVPVPELHALRDIDPLLDPSGWINWSFLVFPLLFFVLNLSSRRYGAALTLTAALLTWIALGGGIFWAMREGFIADFEQEIAPYAVAASFAGAVAVAQLVNILLFDWLRGIPWWKAPFFAAFVGGLVFAVVFNTRPAMVWDAELGGRIAVEAAIHFTWALGQLLPTALLRRTIRPLPGFGGA
;
A
#
# COMPACT_ATOMS: atom_id res chain seq x y z
N MET A 1 28.70 7.82 15.37
CA MET A 1 28.15 6.45 15.24
C MET A 1 26.74 6.28 15.84
N THR A 2 26.41 6.93 16.96
CA THR A 2 25.14 6.77 17.71
C THR A 2 23.85 7.19 16.96
N ARG A 3 23.88 8.28 16.18
CA ARG A 3 22.70 8.76 15.44
C ARG A 3 22.29 7.83 14.29
N PHE A 4 23.27 7.27 13.58
CA PHE A 4 23.05 6.33 12.49
C PHE A 4 22.42 5.03 13.00
N LEU A 5 22.98 4.44 14.08
CA LEU A 5 22.43 3.25 14.71
C LEU A 5 20.99 3.46 15.19
N THR A 6 20.71 4.64 15.77
CA THR A 6 19.36 4.99 16.22
C THR A 6 18.37 5.10 15.06
N ALA A 7 18.79 5.68 13.93
CA ALA A 7 17.97 5.74 12.73
C ALA A 7 17.69 4.33 12.18
N LEU A 8 18.70 3.46 12.15
CA LEU A 8 18.57 2.09 11.69
C LEU A 8 17.57 1.29 12.53
N VAL A 9 17.67 1.38 13.86
CA VAL A 9 16.72 0.74 14.78
C VAL A 9 15.28 1.24 14.57
N ARG A 10 15.10 2.54 14.31
CA ARG A 10 13.78 3.14 14.04
C ARG A 10 13.14 2.64 12.74
N LEU A 11 13.94 2.18 11.78
CA LEU A 11 13.47 1.66 10.50
C LEU A 11 13.05 0.19 10.57
N ILE A 12 13.53 -0.59 11.55
CA ILE A 12 13.24 -2.02 11.67
C ILE A 12 11.73 -2.28 11.68
N LEU A 13 10.99 -1.61 12.58
CA LEU A 13 9.56 -1.85 12.73
C LEU A 13 8.75 -1.46 11.48
N PRO A 14 8.92 -0.25 10.89
CA PRO A 14 8.28 0.10 9.62
C PRO A 14 8.60 -0.88 8.49
N VAL A 15 9.86 -1.26 8.31
CA VAL A 15 10.27 -2.16 7.22
C VAL A 15 9.63 -3.53 7.39
N ILE A 16 9.68 -4.11 8.60
CA ILE A 16 9.04 -5.41 8.88
C ILE A 16 7.53 -5.33 8.66
N ALA A 17 6.87 -4.27 9.14
CA ALA A 17 5.43 -4.10 8.98
C ALA A 17 5.02 -3.98 7.50
N LEU A 18 5.77 -3.20 6.70
CA LEU A 18 5.52 -3.09 5.25
C LEU A 18 5.77 -4.43 4.55
N CYS A 19 6.88 -5.13 4.85
CA CYS A 19 7.14 -6.47 4.32
C CYS A 19 6.00 -7.45 4.67
N ALA A 20 5.51 -7.41 5.91
CA ALA A 20 4.41 -8.26 6.35
C ALA A 20 3.12 -8.00 5.56
N VAL A 21 2.80 -6.73 5.26
CA VAL A 21 1.66 -6.39 4.40
C VAL A 21 1.82 -6.95 2.99
N PHE A 22 3.01 -6.80 2.39
CA PHE A 22 3.28 -7.36 1.05
C PHE A 22 3.18 -8.89 1.02
N LEU A 23 3.78 -9.58 2.00
CA LEU A 23 3.72 -11.03 2.10
C LEU A 23 2.28 -11.52 2.33
N LEU A 24 1.55 -10.87 3.24
CA LEU A 24 0.14 -11.18 3.48
C LEU A 24 -0.70 -10.99 2.22
N SER A 25 -0.52 -9.88 1.50
CA SER A 25 -1.21 -9.61 0.24
C SER A 25 -0.86 -10.68 -0.80
N PHE A 26 0.42 -11.04 -0.91
CA PHE A 26 0.89 -12.08 -1.84
C PHE A 26 0.29 -13.46 -1.54
N HIS A 27 0.17 -13.84 -0.26
CA HIS A 27 -0.47 -15.09 0.15
C HIS A 27 -1.98 -15.12 -0.11
N LEU A 28 -2.63 -13.95 -0.16
CA LEU A 28 -4.08 -13.82 -0.37
C LEU A 28 -4.47 -13.56 -1.84
N ARG A 29 -3.51 -13.57 -2.77
CA ARG A 29 -3.75 -13.21 -4.18
C ARG A 29 -4.68 -14.18 -4.92
N ASP A 30 -4.72 -15.45 -4.50
CA ASP A 30 -5.53 -16.48 -5.15
C ASP A 30 -6.84 -16.76 -4.40
N VAL A 31 -7.10 -16.02 -3.31
CA VAL A 31 -8.32 -16.20 -2.51
C VAL A 31 -9.41 -15.27 -3.04
N PRO A 32 -10.52 -15.79 -3.61
CA PRO A 32 -11.59 -14.97 -4.15
C PRO A 32 -12.42 -14.30 -3.04
N VAL A 33 -13.14 -13.23 -3.41
CA VAL A 33 -14.07 -12.51 -2.52
C VAL A 33 -15.49 -12.59 -3.11
N PRO A 34 -16.20 -13.72 -2.93
CA PRO A 34 -17.54 -13.91 -3.52
C PRO A 34 -18.57 -12.90 -3.01
N GLU A 35 -18.34 -12.31 -1.84
CA GLU A 35 -19.22 -11.31 -1.24
C GLU A 35 -19.36 -10.06 -2.11
N LEU A 36 -18.32 -9.71 -2.86
CA LEU A 36 -18.34 -8.54 -3.74
C LEU A 36 -19.10 -8.78 -5.06
N HIS A 37 -19.52 -10.02 -5.35
CA HIS A 37 -20.38 -10.30 -6.51
C HIS A 37 -21.72 -9.56 -6.44
N ALA A 38 -22.17 -9.15 -5.24
CA ALA A 38 -23.35 -8.30 -5.09
C ALA A 38 -23.24 -6.95 -5.82
N LEU A 39 -22.03 -6.47 -6.14
CA LEU A 39 -21.84 -5.25 -6.94
C LEU A 39 -22.33 -5.41 -8.38
N ARG A 40 -22.28 -6.62 -8.93
CA ARG A 40 -22.80 -6.93 -10.28
C ARG A 40 -24.30 -6.68 -10.37
N ASP A 41 -25.04 -6.92 -9.29
CA ASP A 41 -26.48 -6.72 -9.24
C ASP A 41 -26.85 -5.22 -9.21
N ILE A 42 -25.91 -4.36 -8.81
CA ILE A 42 -26.08 -2.90 -8.83
C ILE A 42 -25.79 -2.35 -10.23
N ASP A 43 -24.64 -2.71 -10.78
CA ASP A 43 -24.23 -2.34 -12.15
C ASP A 43 -23.24 -3.41 -12.66
N PRO A 44 -23.49 -4.03 -13.85
CA PRO A 44 -22.56 -4.99 -14.44
C PRO A 44 -21.13 -4.46 -14.62
N LEU A 45 -20.93 -3.14 -14.78
CA LEU A 45 -19.61 -2.53 -14.88
C LEU A 45 -18.81 -2.61 -13.58
N LEU A 46 -19.48 -2.80 -12.45
CA LEU A 46 -18.85 -2.92 -11.12
C LEU A 46 -18.54 -4.37 -10.75
N ASP A 47 -18.76 -5.33 -11.66
CA ASP A 47 -18.50 -6.75 -11.40
C ASP A 47 -17.02 -6.99 -11.08
N PRO A 48 -16.68 -7.37 -9.84
CA PRO A 48 -15.31 -7.60 -9.42
C PRO A 48 -14.80 -9.00 -9.80
N SER A 49 -15.66 -9.83 -10.40
CA SER A 49 -15.35 -11.22 -10.70
C SER A 49 -14.13 -11.34 -11.63
N GLY A 50 -13.19 -12.20 -11.24
CA GLY A 50 -11.99 -12.50 -12.03
C GLY A 50 -10.83 -11.51 -11.91
N TRP A 51 -10.97 -10.40 -11.18
CA TRP A 51 -9.86 -9.45 -11.00
C TRP A 51 -9.66 -8.92 -9.57
N ILE A 52 -10.70 -8.93 -8.71
CA ILE A 52 -10.54 -8.70 -7.26
C ILE A 52 -10.37 -10.02 -6.51
N ASN A 53 -9.47 -10.01 -5.54
CA ASN A 53 -9.22 -11.07 -4.58
C ASN A 53 -8.92 -10.45 -3.20
N TRP A 54 -8.70 -11.28 -2.18
CA TRP A 54 -8.41 -10.80 -0.82
C TRP A 54 -7.13 -9.96 -0.73
N SER A 55 -6.18 -10.11 -1.66
CA SER A 55 -5.01 -9.23 -1.69
C SER A 55 -5.41 -7.77 -1.90
N PHE A 56 -6.34 -7.46 -2.81
CA PHE A 56 -6.83 -6.08 -3.03
C PHE A 56 -7.55 -5.52 -1.79
N LEU A 57 -8.21 -6.38 -1.01
CA LEU A 57 -8.86 -5.96 0.21
C LEU A 57 -7.89 -5.73 1.36
N VAL A 58 -6.75 -6.41 1.41
CA VAL A 58 -5.79 -6.29 2.52
C VAL A 58 -4.68 -5.29 2.20
N PHE A 59 -4.37 -5.12 0.91
CA PHE A 59 -3.32 -4.23 0.42
C PHE A 59 -3.39 -2.79 0.95
N PRO A 60 -4.56 -2.15 1.16
CA PRO A 60 -4.64 -0.81 1.72
C PRO A 60 -4.04 -0.65 3.13
N LEU A 61 -3.81 -1.74 3.87
CA LEU A 61 -3.04 -1.72 5.13
C LEU A 61 -1.63 -1.12 4.95
N LEU A 62 -1.08 -1.18 3.73
CA LEU A 62 0.18 -0.55 3.37
C LEU A 62 0.17 0.94 3.76
N PHE A 63 -0.89 1.65 3.36
CA PHE A 63 -1.03 3.08 3.61
C PHE A 63 -1.23 3.39 5.09
N PHE A 64 -1.88 2.49 5.84
CA PHE A 64 -2.00 2.63 7.30
C PHE A 64 -0.61 2.56 7.97
N VAL A 65 0.23 1.59 7.58
CA VAL A 65 1.60 1.48 8.10
C VAL A 65 2.44 2.72 7.74
N LEU A 66 2.30 3.23 6.51
CA LEU A 66 2.98 4.46 6.07
C LEU A 66 2.50 5.69 6.84
N ASN A 67 1.20 5.80 7.13
CA ASN A 67 0.64 6.90 7.92
C ASN A 67 1.18 6.88 9.36
N LEU A 68 1.21 5.71 10.00
CA LEU A 68 1.77 5.56 11.35
C LEU A 68 3.27 5.88 11.37
N SER A 69 4.01 5.42 10.36
CA SER A 69 5.44 5.70 10.21
C SER A 69 5.70 7.18 9.97
N SER A 70 4.92 7.81 9.08
CA SER A 70 5.03 9.24 8.75
C SER A 70 4.69 10.10 9.96
N ARG A 71 3.68 9.72 10.74
CA ARG A 71 3.35 10.36 12.03
C ARG A 71 4.52 10.30 13.00
N ARG A 72 5.15 9.13 13.13
CA ARG A 72 6.18 8.88 14.15
C ARG A 72 7.53 9.50 13.77
N TYR A 73 7.95 9.29 12.53
CA TYR A 73 9.32 9.47 12.05
C TYR A 73 9.47 10.58 10.99
N GLY A 74 8.36 11.09 10.43
CA GLY A 74 8.36 12.07 9.34
C GLY A 74 8.59 11.43 7.96
N ALA A 75 8.45 12.25 6.91
CA ALA A 75 8.56 11.80 5.52
C ALA A 75 9.90 11.13 5.20
N ALA A 76 11.03 11.74 5.59
CA ALA A 76 12.36 11.26 5.20
C ALA A 76 12.61 9.80 5.66
N LEU A 77 12.36 9.49 6.94
CA LEU A 77 12.54 8.13 7.46
C LEU A 77 11.49 7.16 6.90
N THR A 78 10.28 7.62 6.62
CA THR A 78 9.24 6.76 6.03
C THR A 78 9.57 6.40 4.58
N LEU A 79 10.12 7.34 3.80
CA LEU A 79 10.64 7.09 2.46
C LEU A 79 11.81 6.10 2.50
N THR A 80 12.72 6.26 3.45
CA THR A 80 13.81 5.29 3.65
C THR A 80 13.26 3.90 4.00
N ALA A 81 12.25 3.81 4.87
CA ALA A 81 11.62 2.53 5.20
C ALA A 81 10.98 1.87 3.97
N ALA A 82 10.22 2.63 3.17
CA ALA A 82 9.61 2.12 1.94
C ALA A 82 10.67 1.61 0.95
N LEU A 83 11.76 2.36 0.76
CA LEU A 83 12.88 1.92 -0.10
C LEU A 83 13.55 0.65 0.42
N LEU A 84 13.82 0.56 1.73
CA LEU A 84 14.41 -0.62 2.34
C LEU A 84 13.48 -1.84 2.25
N THR A 85 12.17 -1.66 2.32
CA THR A 85 11.20 -2.73 2.06
C THR A 85 11.32 -3.26 0.63
N TRP A 86 11.44 -2.39 -0.38
CA TRP A 86 11.65 -2.83 -1.76
C TRP A 86 12.96 -3.60 -1.94
N ILE A 87 14.05 -3.11 -1.33
CA ILE A 87 15.35 -3.80 -1.35
C ILE A 87 15.24 -5.18 -0.67
N ALA A 88 14.56 -5.27 0.46
CA ALA A 88 14.37 -6.53 1.19
C ALA A 88 13.54 -7.54 0.40
N LEU A 89 12.43 -7.11 -0.21
CA LEU A 89 11.57 -7.98 -1.02
C LEU A 89 12.27 -8.40 -2.31
N GLY A 90 12.86 -7.47 -3.05
CA GLY A 90 13.58 -7.77 -4.30
C GLY A 90 14.81 -8.64 -4.04
N GLY A 91 15.58 -8.34 -3.00
CA GLY A 91 16.71 -9.16 -2.57
C GLY A 91 16.29 -10.55 -2.10
N GLY A 92 15.16 -10.66 -1.39
CA GLY A 92 14.60 -11.93 -0.95
C GLY A 92 14.15 -12.82 -2.11
N ILE A 93 13.45 -12.23 -3.10
CA ILE A 93 13.05 -12.94 -4.33
C ILE A 93 14.29 -13.38 -5.12
N PHE A 94 15.26 -12.48 -5.33
CA PHE A 94 16.50 -12.82 -6.04
C PHE A 94 17.27 -13.96 -5.35
N TRP A 95 17.38 -13.90 -4.03
CA TRP A 95 18.00 -14.96 -3.24
C TRP A 95 17.22 -16.28 -3.37
N ALA A 96 15.89 -16.25 -3.27
CA ALA A 96 15.04 -17.44 -3.40
C ALA A 96 15.14 -18.08 -4.79
N MET A 97 15.23 -17.29 -5.86
CA MET A 97 15.48 -17.80 -7.22
C MET A 97 16.87 -18.44 -7.34
N ARG A 98 17.91 -17.81 -6.77
CA ARG A 98 19.28 -18.34 -6.80
C ARG A 98 19.41 -19.67 -6.07
N GLU A 99 18.75 -19.82 -4.92
CA GLU A 99 18.76 -21.06 -4.13
C GLU A 99 17.79 -22.13 -4.69
N GLY A 100 17.05 -21.82 -5.76
CA GLY A 100 16.11 -22.75 -6.38
C GLY A 100 14.80 -22.95 -5.61
N PHE A 101 14.47 -22.08 -4.66
CA PHE A 101 13.16 -22.07 -3.99
C PHE A 101 12.04 -21.54 -4.89
N ILE A 102 12.40 -20.69 -5.85
CA ILE A 102 11.52 -20.22 -6.94
C ILE A 102 12.18 -20.69 -8.24
N ALA A 103 11.56 -21.63 -8.94
CA ALA A 103 12.10 -22.18 -10.18
C ALA A 103 11.74 -21.30 -11.38
N ASP A 104 10.52 -20.75 -11.40
CA ASP A 104 10.04 -19.88 -12.46
C ASP A 104 9.28 -18.68 -11.87
N PHE A 105 9.84 -17.48 -12.06
CA PHE A 105 9.25 -16.24 -11.56
C PHE A 105 7.88 -15.95 -12.19
N GLU A 106 7.69 -16.21 -13.48
CA GLU A 106 6.43 -15.87 -14.16
C GLU A 106 5.28 -16.77 -13.72
N GLN A 107 5.57 -18.04 -13.43
CA GLN A 107 4.58 -19.01 -12.96
C GLN A 107 4.28 -18.87 -11.47
N GLU A 108 5.31 -18.67 -10.64
CA GLU A 108 5.16 -18.70 -9.18
C GLU A 108 4.87 -17.33 -8.56
N ILE A 109 5.32 -16.25 -9.18
CA ILE A 109 5.17 -14.88 -8.67
C ILE A 109 4.15 -14.10 -9.51
N ALA A 110 4.53 -13.73 -10.73
CA ALA A 110 3.70 -13.01 -11.70
C ALA A 110 4.46 -12.80 -13.01
N PRO A 111 3.76 -12.62 -14.15
CA PRO A 111 4.39 -12.16 -15.39
C PRO A 111 5.21 -10.89 -15.19
N TYR A 112 6.38 -10.77 -15.81
CA TYR A 112 7.31 -9.66 -15.55
C TYR A 112 6.68 -8.28 -15.76
N ALA A 113 5.88 -8.12 -16.80
CA ALA A 113 5.21 -6.85 -17.09
C ALA A 113 4.20 -6.46 -16.01
N VAL A 114 3.47 -7.43 -15.45
CA VAL A 114 2.50 -7.21 -14.37
C VAL A 114 3.23 -6.88 -13.07
N ALA A 115 4.28 -7.63 -12.74
CA ALA A 115 5.12 -7.38 -11.57
C ALA A 115 5.76 -5.98 -11.61
N ALA A 116 6.31 -5.58 -12.76
CA ALA A 116 6.88 -4.25 -12.95
C ALA A 116 5.83 -3.13 -12.86
N SER A 117 4.65 -3.34 -13.46
CA SER A 117 3.54 -2.38 -13.38
C SER A 117 3.03 -2.22 -11.94
N PHE A 118 2.90 -3.33 -11.21
CA PHE A 118 2.54 -3.32 -9.79
C PHE A 118 3.59 -2.58 -8.97
N ALA A 119 4.87 -2.97 -9.08
CA ALA A 119 5.96 -2.32 -8.34
C ALA A 119 6.02 -0.81 -8.60
N GLY A 120 5.87 -0.39 -9.86
CA GLY A 120 5.81 1.02 -10.25
C GLY A 120 4.61 1.74 -9.65
N ALA A 121 3.40 1.19 -9.79
CA ALA A 121 2.18 1.79 -9.25
C ALA A 121 2.23 1.94 -7.72
N VAL A 122 2.70 0.91 -7.02
CA VAL A 122 2.85 0.95 -5.56
C VAL A 122 3.91 1.95 -5.13
N ALA A 123 5.06 2.00 -5.80
CA ALA A 123 6.10 2.98 -5.49
C ALA A 123 5.58 4.42 -5.61
N VAL A 124 4.87 4.74 -6.70
CA VAL A 124 4.26 6.07 -6.89
C VAL A 124 3.20 6.35 -5.81
N ALA A 125 2.34 5.37 -5.50
CA ALA A 125 1.33 5.50 -4.46
C ALA A 125 1.93 5.72 -3.05
N GLN A 126 3.03 5.04 -2.73
CA GLN A 126 3.78 5.24 -1.48
C GLN A 126 4.33 6.66 -1.40
N LEU A 127 4.94 7.17 -2.49
CA LEU A 127 5.46 8.54 -2.55
C LEU A 127 4.33 9.56 -2.29
N VAL A 128 3.21 9.42 -3.00
CA VAL A 128 2.04 10.30 -2.84
C VAL A 128 1.51 10.25 -1.42
N ASN A 129 1.31 9.05 -0.86
CA ASN A 129 0.83 8.88 0.51
C ASN A 129 1.74 9.60 1.52
N ILE A 130 3.05 9.34 1.48
CA ILE A 130 4.01 9.87 2.45
C ILE A 130 4.11 11.40 2.36
N LEU A 131 4.22 11.94 1.14
CA LEU A 131 4.33 13.39 0.92
C LEU A 131 3.03 14.11 1.27
N LEU A 132 1.88 13.54 0.91
CA LEU A 132 0.58 14.13 1.22
C LEU A 132 0.30 14.09 2.73
N PHE A 133 0.70 13.02 3.42
CA PHE A 133 0.62 12.95 4.88
C PHE A 133 1.46 14.06 5.53
N ASP A 134 2.70 14.23 5.06
CA ASP A 134 3.62 15.24 5.61
C ASP A 134 3.13 16.67 5.36
N TRP A 135 2.44 16.90 4.24
CA TRP A 135 1.80 18.19 3.92
C TRP A 135 0.54 18.46 4.75
N LEU A 136 -0.29 17.43 4.99
CA LEU A 136 -1.58 17.58 5.68
C LEU A 136 -1.50 17.39 7.19
N ARG A 137 -0.37 16.97 7.75
CA ARG A 137 -0.22 16.79 9.21
C ARG A 137 -0.47 18.11 9.93
N GLY A 138 -1.29 18.06 10.96
CA GLY A 138 -1.75 19.24 11.65
C GLY A 138 -3.12 19.04 12.28
N ILE A 139 -3.77 20.15 12.57
CA ILE A 139 -5.16 20.18 13.06
C ILE A 139 -6.10 20.41 11.87
N PRO A 140 -7.19 19.64 11.74
CA PRO A 140 -7.57 18.47 12.55
C PRO A 140 -6.78 17.20 12.20
N TRP A 141 -6.52 16.38 13.23
CA TRP A 141 -5.62 15.22 13.17
C TRP A 141 -6.01 14.15 12.14
N TRP A 142 -7.30 14.07 11.76
CA TRP A 142 -7.82 13.02 10.89
C TRP A 142 -7.54 13.29 9.40
N LYS A 143 -7.30 14.55 9.01
CA LYS A 143 -7.09 14.92 7.60
C LYS A 143 -5.89 14.19 7.00
N ALA A 144 -4.74 14.25 7.67
CA ALA A 144 -3.53 13.62 7.20
C ALA A 144 -3.67 12.12 6.95
N PRO A 145 -4.06 11.27 7.94
CA PRO A 145 -4.19 9.84 7.70
C PRO A 145 -5.25 9.52 6.64
N PHE A 146 -6.42 10.20 6.66
CA PHE A 146 -7.49 9.94 5.70
C PHE A 146 -7.05 10.23 4.26
N PHE A 147 -6.68 11.47 3.97
CA PHE A 147 -6.37 11.89 2.60
C PHE A 147 -5.11 11.23 2.07
N ALA A 148 -4.08 11.03 2.90
CA ALA A 148 -2.88 10.31 2.48
C ALA A 148 -3.20 8.88 2.05
N ALA A 149 -3.99 8.14 2.82
CA ALA A 149 -4.35 6.76 2.47
C ALA A 149 -5.27 6.71 1.25
N PHE A 150 -6.30 7.57 1.21
CA PHE A 150 -7.26 7.56 0.13
C PHE A 150 -6.62 7.97 -1.21
N VAL A 151 -5.89 9.09 -1.25
CA VAL A 151 -5.26 9.57 -2.48
C VAL A 151 -4.11 8.65 -2.90
N GLY A 152 -3.32 8.11 -1.96
CA GLY A 152 -2.32 7.09 -2.27
C GLY A 152 -2.94 5.86 -2.93
N GLY A 153 -4.04 5.35 -2.37
CA GLY A 153 -4.79 4.24 -2.95
C GLY A 153 -5.42 4.56 -4.31
N LEU A 154 -5.99 5.75 -4.48
CA LEU A 154 -6.53 6.18 -5.77
C LEU A 154 -5.44 6.27 -6.84
N VAL A 155 -4.25 6.78 -6.49
CA VAL A 155 -3.11 6.82 -7.40
C VAL A 155 -2.65 5.41 -7.75
N PHE A 156 -2.61 4.48 -6.80
CA PHE A 156 -2.33 3.06 -7.10
C PHE A 156 -3.36 2.51 -8.11
N ALA A 157 -4.66 2.67 -7.82
CA ALA A 157 -5.73 2.14 -8.66
C ALA A 157 -5.65 2.67 -10.10
N VAL A 158 -5.43 3.99 -10.25
CA VAL A 158 -5.27 4.60 -11.57
C VAL A 158 -4.01 4.08 -12.25
N VAL A 159 -2.84 4.23 -11.65
CA VAL A 159 -1.55 3.90 -12.30
C VAL A 159 -1.46 2.40 -12.64
N PHE A 160 -1.96 1.52 -11.79
CA PHE A 160 -1.95 0.08 -12.02
C PHE A 160 -2.92 -0.34 -13.12
N ASN A 161 -4.13 0.24 -13.17
CA ASN A 161 -5.13 -0.12 -14.16
C ASN A 161 -4.92 0.59 -15.51
N THR A 162 -4.19 1.70 -15.56
CA THR A 162 -3.77 2.35 -16.82
C THR A 162 -2.44 1.82 -17.38
N ARG A 163 -1.96 0.67 -16.87
CA ARG A 163 -0.71 0.05 -17.35
C ARG A 163 -0.77 -0.24 -18.86
N PRO A 164 0.39 -0.24 -19.55
CA PRO A 164 0.45 -0.63 -20.96
C PRO A 164 -0.19 -2.02 -21.17
N ALA A 165 -0.97 -2.16 -22.25
CA ALA A 165 -1.81 -3.31 -22.59
C ALA A 165 -3.25 -3.33 -22.00
N MET A 166 -3.64 -2.36 -21.16
CA MET A 166 -5.06 -2.20 -20.79
C MET A 166 -5.82 -1.35 -21.80
N VAL A 167 -7.04 -1.81 -22.13
CA VAL A 167 -7.97 -1.09 -22.99
C VAL A 167 -8.63 0.02 -22.16
N TRP A 168 -8.73 1.21 -22.73
CA TRP A 168 -9.39 2.34 -22.10
C TRP A 168 -10.86 2.35 -22.49
N ASP A 169 -11.67 1.64 -21.70
CA ASP A 169 -13.10 1.44 -21.93
C ASP A 169 -13.93 1.73 -20.65
N ALA A 170 -15.22 1.41 -20.70
CA ALA A 170 -16.11 1.56 -19.55
C ALA A 170 -15.78 0.57 -18.41
N GLU A 171 -15.23 -0.61 -18.73
CA GLU A 171 -14.84 -1.61 -17.73
C GLU A 171 -13.66 -1.10 -16.89
N LEU A 172 -12.68 -0.43 -17.52
CA LEU A 172 -11.60 0.27 -16.81
C LEU A 172 -12.16 1.27 -15.78
N GLY A 173 -13.18 2.04 -16.17
CA GLY A 173 -13.87 2.98 -15.27
C GLY A 173 -14.49 2.27 -14.06
N GLY A 174 -15.17 1.14 -14.30
CA GLY A 174 -15.75 0.29 -13.25
C GLY A 174 -14.69 -0.27 -12.29
N ARG A 175 -13.57 -0.78 -12.80
CA ARG A 175 -12.45 -1.27 -11.98
C ARG A 175 -11.88 -0.21 -11.06
N ILE A 176 -11.57 0.96 -11.63
CA ILE A 176 -11.04 2.10 -10.86
C ILE A 176 -12.07 2.56 -9.82
N ALA A 177 -13.37 2.55 -10.13
CA ALA A 177 -14.42 2.92 -9.19
C ALA A 177 -14.50 1.96 -7.99
N VAL A 178 -14.45 0.64 -8.24
CA VAL A 178 -14.45 -0.38 -7.18
C VAL A 178 -13.20 -0.29 -6.32
N GLU A 179 -12.02 -0.16 -6.91
CA GLU A 179 -10.76 0.02 -6.15
C GLU A 179 -10.76 1.33 -5.35
N ALA A 180 -11.26 2.42 -5.92
CA ALA A 180 -11.42 3.69 -5.22
C ALA A 180 -12.37 3.55 -4.01
N ALA A 181 -13.45 2.79 -4.15
CA ALA A 181 -14.38 2.52 -3.05
C ALA A 181 -13.72 1.67 -1.94
N ILE A 182 -12.91 0.67 -2.30
CA ILE A 182 -12.11 -0.13 -1.35
C ILE A 182 -11.14 0.78 -0.59
N HIS A 183 -10.38 1.62 -1.30
CA HIS A 183 -9.41 2.54 -0.69
C HIS A 183 -10.08 3.61 0.17
N PHE A 184 -11.24 4.13 -0.23
CA PHE A 184 -12.02 5.06 0.56
C PHE A 184 -12.50 4.42 1.87
N THR A 185 -13.07 3.22 1.77
CA THR A 185 -13.55 2.45 2.92
C THR A 185 -12.42 2.16 3.90
N TRP A 186 -11.26 1.75 3.40
CA TRP A 186 -10.07 1.57 4.22
C TRP A 186 -9.57 2.86 4.84
N ALA A 187 -9.49 3.94 4.06
CA ALA A 187 -9.02 5.24 4.54
C ALA A 187 -9.90 5.78 5.68
N LEU A 188 -11.22 5.55 5.62
CA LEU A 188 -12.14 5.80 6.72
C LEU A 188 -11.92 4.83 7.89
N GLY A 189 -11.89 3.53 7.62
CA GLY A 189 -11.79 2.47 8.63
C GLY A 189 -10.52 2.60 9.48
N GLN A 190 -9.38 2.95 8.89
CA GLN A 190 -8.13 3.15 9.62
C GLN A 190 -8.13 4.36 10.56
N LEU A 191 -9.10 5.29 10.46
CA LEU A 191 -9.15 6.44 11.37
C LEU A 191 -9.36 6.01 12.82
N LEU A 192 -10.14 4.95 13.05
CA LEU A 192 -10.37 4.40 14.38
C LEU A 192 -9.08 3.86 15.03
N PRO A 193 -8.36 2.89 14.44
CA PRO A 193 -7.10 2.42 15.02
C PRO A 193 -6.03 3.53 15.05
N THR A 194 -6.02 4.45 14.08
CA THR A 194 -5.12 5.63 14.13
C THR A 194 -5.42 6.50 15.36
N ALA A 195 -6.68 6.74 15.68
CA ALA A 195 -7.09 7.51 16.85
C ALA A 195 -6.67 6.82 18.16
N LEU A 196 -6.87 5.49 18.25
CA LEU A 196 -6.48 4.68 19.41
C LEU A 196 -4.96 4.70 19.62
N LEU A 197 -4.19 4.56 18.54
CA LEU A 197 -2.73 4.55 18.59
C LEU A 197 -2.10 5.95 18.72
N ARG A 198 -2.88 7.03 18.54
CA ARG A 198 -2.37 8.41 18.50
C ARG A 198 -1.59 8.80 19.75
N ARG A 199 -2.00 8.30 20.93
CA ARG A 199 -1.35 8.58 22.22
C ARG A 199 -0.04 7.82 22.40
N THR A 200 0.05 6.62 21.83
CA THR A 200 1.21 5.72 21.90
C THR A 200 2.25 6.10 20.84
N ILE A 201 1.81 6.39 19.62
CA ILE A 201 2.66 6.77 18.49
C ILE A 201 2.73 8.30 18.41
N ARG A 202 3.61 8.87 19.24
CA ARG A 202 3.87 10.30 19.29
C ARG A 202 4.92 10.71 18.24
N PRO A 203 4.76 11.85 17.56
CA PRO A 203 5.78 12.36 16.65
C PRO A 203 7.10 12.57 17.41
N LEU A 204 8.22 12.28 16.75
CA LEU A 204 9.53 12.69 17.25
C LEU A 204 9.64 14.22 17.28
N PRO A 205 10.51 14.79 18.14
CA PRO A 205 10.79 16.22 18.15
C PRO A 205 11.14 16.73 16.74
N GLY A 206 10.53 17.84 16.33
CA GLY A 206 10.69 18.41 14.98
C GLY A 206 9.63 17.97 13.95
N PHE A 207 8.79 16.98 14.26
CA PHE A 207 7.68 16.54 13.40
C PHE A 207 6.29 16.84 13.99
N GLY A 208 6.24 17.71 15.00
CA GLY A 208 5.05 18.07 15.76
C GLY A 208 4.16 19.10 15.05
N GLY A 209 3.68 18.78 13.85
CA GLY A 209 2.48 19.40 13.30
C GLY A 209 1.25 18.66 13.84
N ALA A 210 0.90 18.89 15.12
CA ALA A 210 -0.23 18.33 15.90
C ALA A 210 -0.16 16.88 16.45
#